data_AF-A0AAD5DM76-F1
#
_entry.id   AF-A0AAD5DM76-F1
#
_cell.length_a   1.000
_cell.length_b   1.000
_cell.length_c   1.000
_cell.angle_alpha   90.00
_cell.angle_beta   90.00
_cell.angle_gamma   90.00
#
_symmetry.space_group_name_H-M   'P 1'
#
loop_
_entity.id
_entity.type
_entity.pdbx_description
1 polymer ?
#
loop_
_entity_poly.entity_id
_entity_poly.type
_entity_poly.pdbx_seq_one_letter_code
_entity_poly.pdbx_strand_id
1 'polypeptide(L)'
;MAAKIIANLLVAGGTVLFRAASQAYRQAIINGTKAGMTAEGVQAAAKAAKQLTLREAEMILGVESGAGWQEVMKKYEHLMQANEKNGSFYLQSKVYRAKERLEQEFQEQGLPTDWPEGGQQQQDQQQQQSGGQ
;
A
#
# COMPACT_ATOMS: atom_id res chain seq x y z
N MET A 1 21.98 -46.29 31.73
CA MET A 1 22.00 -46.32 30.25
C MET A 1 21.00 -45.32 29.66
N ALA A 2 19.71 -45.39 30.00
CA ALA A 2 18.67 -44.49 29.47
C ALA A 2 18.93 -42.98 29.66
N ALA A 3 19.34 -42.54 30.85
CA ALA A 3 19.63 -41.12 31.12
C ALA A 3 20.75 -40.53 30.24
N LYS A 4 21.79 -41.33 29.92
CA LYS A 4 22.89 -40.91 29.03
C LYS A 4 22.41 -40.79 27.57
N ILE A 5 21.47 -41.63 27.15
CA ILE A 5 20.88 -41.58 25.80
C ILE A 5 20.00 -40.34 25.64
N ILE A 6 19.15 -40.03 26.62
CA ILE A 6 18.30 -38.83 26.62
C ILE A 6 19.15 -37.55 26.64
N ALA A 7 20.20 -37.51 27.48
CA ALA A 7 21.12 -36.37 27.54
C ALA A 7 21.83 -36.14 26.19
N ASN A 8 22.31 -37.19 25.54
CA ASN A 8 22.95 -37.08 24.22
C ASN A 8 21.96 -36.64 23.14
N LEU A 9 20.70 -37.08 23.18
CA LEU A 9 19.66 -36.68 22.23
C LEU A 9 19.33 -35.19 22.36
N LEU A 10 19.19 -34.70 23.60
CA LEU A 10 18.92 -33.29 23.89
C LEU A 10 20.08 -32.39 23.48
N VAL A 11 21.32 -32.77 23.80
CA VAL A 11 22.51 -32.01 23.44
C VAL A 11 22.70 -32.00 21.92
N ALA A 12 22.58 -33.15 21.25
CA ALA A 12 22.73 -33.22 19.80
C ALA A 12 21.61 -32.45 19.07
N GLY A 13 20.35 -32.65 19.47
CA GLY A 13 19.20 -31.95 18.88
C GLY A 13 19.22 -30.45 19.12
N GLY A 14 19.51 -30.01 20.35
CA GLY A 14 19.62 -28.60 20.70
C GLY A 14 20.77 -27.90 19.99
N THR A 15 21.92 -28.57 19.84
CA THR A 15 23.09 -27.99 19.16
C THR A 15 22.83 -27.76 17.68
N VAL A 16 22.10 -28.67 17.01
CA VAL A 16 21.76 -28.53 15.59
C VAL A 16 20.79 -27.36 15.37
N LEU A 17 19.74 -27.25 16.18
CA LEU A 17 18.77 -26.15 16.10
C LEU A 17 19.43 -24.81 16.42
N PHE A 18 20.28 -24.77 17.46
CA PHE A 18 21.01 -23.55 17.84
C PHE A 18 21.98 -23.10 16.75
N ARG A 19 22.72 -24.04 16.13
CA ARG A 19 23.63 -23.73 15.02
C ARG A 19 22.86 -23.21 13.81
N ALA A 20 21.79 -23.89 13.40
CA ALA A 20 20.96 -23.46 12.28
C ALA A 20 20.35 -22.07 12.49
N ALA A 21 19.79 -21.80 13.68
CA ALA A 21 19.28 -20.48 14.03
C ALA A 21 20.38 -19.41 14.01
N SER A 22 21.55 -19.70 14.57
CA SER A 22 22.68 -18.75 14.56
C SER A 22 23.21 -18.47 13.15
N GLN A 23 23.21 -19.48 12.28
CA GLN A 23 23.64 -19.34 10.89
C GLN A 23 22.62 -18.53 10.09
N ALA A 24 21.33 -18.85 10.20
CA ALA A 24 20.26 -18.09 9.56
C ALA A 24 20.25 -16.62 10.02
N TYR A 25 20.47 -16.35 11.31
CA TYR A 25 20.58 -14.99 11.84
C TYR A 25 21.77 -14.23 11.24
N ARG A 26 22.96 -14.84 11.22
CA ARG A 26 24.14 -14.24 10.55
C ARG A 26 23.88 -14.01 9.06
N GLN A 27 23.19 -14.94 8.40
CA GLN A 27 22.92 -14.87 6.98
C GLN A 27 21.88 -13.80 6.66
N ALA A 28 20.88 -13.58 7.52
CA ALA A 28 19.94 -12.47 7.44
C ALA A 28 20.65 -11.11 7.59
N ILE A 29 21.59 -10.99 8.53
CA ILE A 29 22.40 -9.77 8.70
C ILE A 29 23.28 -9.54 7.47
N ILE A 30 24.01 -10.56 7.00
CA ILE A 30 24.90 -10.44 5.84
C ILE A 30 24.12 -10.17 4.56
N ASN A 31 22.94 -10.78 4.39
CA ASN A 31 22.07 -10.51 3.24
C ASN A 31 21.47 -9.11 3.33
N GLY A 32 21.10 -8.63 4.52
CA GLY A 32 20.65 -7.26 4.75
C GLY A 32 21.74 -6.22 4.44
N THR A 33 22.98 -6.48 4.83
CA THR A 33 24.11 -5.58 4.54
C THR A 33 24.55 -5.64 3.07
N LYS A 34 24.53 -6.82 2.43
CA LYS A 34 24.82 -6.98 1.00
C LYS A 34 23.72 -6.40 0.09
N ALA A 35 22.47 -6.43 0.54
CA ALA A 35 21.34 -5.80 -0.16
C ALA A 35 21.30 -4.26 0.01
N GLY A 36 22.29 -3.66 0.70
CA GLY A 36 22.36 -2.21 0.85
C GLY A 36 21.25 -1.63 1.73
N MET A 37 20.72 -2.39 2.72
CA MET A 37 19.78 -1.84 3.70
C MET A 37 20.48 -0.82 4.60
N THR A 38 20.54 0.42 4.14
CA THR A 38 20.83 1.59 4.98
C THR A 38 19.66 1.80 5.94
N ALA A 39 19.87 2.56 7.02
CA ALA A 39 18.76 2.98 7.88
C ALA A 39 17.63 3.65 7.07
N GLU A 40 17.99 4.33 5.98
CA GLU A 40 17.04 4.91 5.02
C GLU A 40 16.31 3.84 4.21
N GLY A 41 16.97 2.76 3.77
CA GLY A 41 16.34 1.63 3.10
C GLY A 41 15.35 0.86 3.98
N VAL A 42 15.65 0.70 5.28
CA VAL A 42 14.72 0.12 6.26
C VAL A 42 13.49 1.03 6.46
N GLN A 43 13.72 2.34 6.56
CA GLN A 43 12.62 3.31 6.67
C GLN A 43 11.79 3.39 5.39
N ALA A 44 12.41 3.30 4.22
CA ALA A 44 11.74 3.26 2.93
C ALA A 44 10.89 1.98 2.81
N ALA A 45 11.42 0.83 3.20
CA ALA A 45 10.67 -0.42 3.24
C ALA A 45 9.49 -0.37 4.23
N ALA A 46 9.69 0.23 5.41
CA ALA A 46 8.61 0.44 6.38
C ALA A 46 7.55 1.44 5.88
N LYS A 47 7.95 2.46 5.10
CA LYS A 47 7.02 3.37 4.42
C LYS A 47 6.26 2.65 3.30
N ALA A 48 6.93 1.82 2.50
CA ALA A 48 6.31 1.00 1.47
C ALA A 48 5.32 -0.01 2.06
N ALA A 49 5.65 -0.61 3.21
CA ALA A 49 4.72 -1.48 3.94
C ALA A 49 3.48 -0.75 4.48
N LYS A 50 3.53 0.59 4.59
CA LYS A 50 2.37 1.45 4.92
C LYS A 50 1.66 1.99 3.67
N GLN A 51 2.17 1.76 2.47
CA GLN A 51 1.51 2.16 1.24
C GLN A 51 0.32 1.25 0.96
N LEU A 52 -0.71 1.84 0.38
CA LEU A 52 -1.90 1.12 -0.06
C LEU A 52 -1.50 0.12 -1.14
N THR A 53 -1.89 -1.14 -0.98
CA THR A 53 -1.63 -2.17 -2.00
C THR A 53 -2.56 -1.96 -3.20
N LEU A 54 -2.16 -2.45 -4.38
CA LEU A 54 -2.99 -2.38 -5.58
C LEU A 54 -4.35 -3.07 -5.37
N ARG A 55 -4.33 -4.24 -4.73
CA ARG A 55 -5.57 -4.98 -4.43
C ARG A 55 -6.51 -4.21 -3.51
N GLU A 56 -5.97 -3.52 -2.49
CA GLU A 56 -6.79 -2.66 -1.65
C GLU A 56 -7.36 -1.47 -2.42
N ALA A 57 -6.59 -0.88 -3.33
CA ALA A 57 -7.06 0.22 -4.17
C ALA A 57 -8.24 -0.21 -5.07
N GLU A 58 -8.13 -1.38 -5.72
CA GLU A 58 -9.22 -1.98 -6.51
C GLU A 58 -10.48 -2.19 -5.67
N MET A 59 -10.32 -2.75 -4.46
CA MET A 59 -11.44 -2.99 -3.54
C MET A 59 -12.08 -1.69 -3.04
N ILE A 60 -11.28 -0.66 -2.73
CA ILE A 60 -11.80 0.64 -2.28
C ILE A 60 -12.64 1.31 -3.38
N LEU A 61 -12.20 1.25 -4.64
CA LEU A 61 -12.95 1.81 -5.77
C LEU A 61 -14.04 0.87 -6.32
N GLY A 62 -14.04 -0.41 -5.92
CA GLY A 62 -14.98 -1.41 -6.40
C GLY A 62 -14.88 -1.63 -7.90
N VAL A 63 -13.63 -1.75 -8.38
CA VAL A 63 -13.27 -2.08 -9.76
C VAL A 63 -12.70 -3.48 -9.85
N GLU A 64 -12.86 -4.13 -11.00
CA GLU A 64 -12.23 -5.41 -11.27
C GLU A 64 -10.73 -5.25 -11.56
N SER A 65 -9.96 -6.33 -11.36
CA SER A 65 -8.53 -6.30 -11.62
C SER A 65 -8.26 -6.13 -13.11
N GLY A 66 -7.49 -5.10 -13.47
CA GLY A 66 -7.26 -4.71 -14.86
C GLY A 66 -8.38 -3.87 -15.49
N ALA A 67 -9.30 -3.31 -14.71
CA ALA A 67 -10.27 -2.34 -15.20
C ALA A 67 -9.56 -1.15 -15.87
N GLY A 68 -10.14 -0.63 -16.96
CA GLY A 68 -9.56 0.50 -17.69
C GLY A 68 -9.62 1.82 -16.91
N TRP A 69 -8.73 2.76 -17.25
CA TRP A 69 -8.61 4.06 -16.56
C TRP A 69 -9.93 4.85 -16.49
N GLN A 70 -10.74 4.79 -17.55
CA GLN A 70 -12.05 5.45 -17.59
C GLN A 70 -13.04 4.92 -16.54
N GLU A 71 -13.02 3.60 -16.29
CA GLU A 71 -13.87 2.99 -15.28
C GLU A 71 -13.42 3.37 -13.87
N VAL A 72 -12.11 3.36 -13.64
CA VAL A 72 -11.47 3.81 -12.40
C VAL A 72 -11.88 5.24 -12.07
N MET A 73 -11.79 6.15 -13.04
CA MET A 73 -12.15 7.56 -12.85
C MET A 73 -13.64 7.75 -12.59
N LYS A 74 -14.51 7.07 -13.34
CA LYS A 74 -15.97 7.12 -13.12
C LYS A 74 -16.35 6.67 -11.70
N LYS A 75 -15.71 5.60 -11.21
CA LYS A 75 -15.94 5.09 -9.84
C LYS A 75 -15.41 6.05 -8.80
N TYR A 76 -14.22 6.60 -9.02
CA TYR A 76 -13.62 7.61 -8.16
C TYR A 76 -14.52 8.85 -8.00
N GLU A 77 -14.98 9.44 -9.10
CA GLU A 77 -15.85 10.63 -9.07
C GLU A 77 -17.16 10.37 -8.33
N HIS A 78 -17.80 9.23 -8.60
CA HIS A 78 -19.02 8.83 -7.91
C HIS A 78 -18.82 8.67 -6.39
N LEU A 79 -17.73 8.00 -5.97
CA LEU A 79 -17.42 7.79 -4.56
C LEU A 79 -17.03 9.11 -3.87
N MET A 80 -16.29 10.00 -4.53
CA MET A 80 -15.95 11.31 -3.98
C MET A 80 -17.20 12.17 -3.78
N GLN A 81 -18.08 12.23 -4.78
CA GLN A 81 -19.34 12.99 -4.68
C GLN A 81 -20.28 12.42 -3.61
N ALA A 82 -20.37 11.09 -3.48
CA ALA A 82 -21.17 10.45 -2.44
C ALA A 82 -20.61 10.75 -1.03
N ASN A 83 -19.29 10.71 -0.88
CA ASN A 83 -18.61 10.96 0.39
C ASN A 83 -18.49 12.45 0.75
N GLU A 84 -18.67 13.37 -0.19
CA GLU A 84 -18.72 14.81 0.09
C GLU A 84 -19.94 15.17 0.95
N LYS A 85 -21.08 14.55 0.68
CA LYS A 85 -22.35 14.87 1.35
C LYS A 85 -22.51 14.19 2.71
N ASN A 86 -22.09 12.92 2.81
CA ASN A 86 -22.36 12.07 3.97
C ASN A 86 -21.13 11.31 4.48
N GLY A 87 -19.97 11.50 3.87
CA GLY A 87 -18.74 10.78 4.22
C GLY A 87 -17.88 11.53 5.23
N SER A 88 -16.81 10.87 5.68
CA SER A 88 -15.77 11.50 6.49
C SER A 88 -14.56 11.86 5.62
N PHE A 89 -13.76 12.82 6.08
CA PHE A 89 -12.48 13.16 5.46
C PHE A 89 -11.56 11.94 5.32
N TYR A 90 -11.65 10.99 6.26
CA TYR A 90 -10.89 9.74 6.18
C TYR A 90 -11.31 8.89 4.98
N LEU A 91 -12.61 8.74 4.73
CA LEU A 91 -13.13 7.98 3.59
C LEU A 91 -12.75 8.63 2.27
N GLN A 92 -12.88 9.96 2.17
CA GLN A 92 -12.42 10.71 1.00
C GLN A 92 -10.91 10.53 0.78
N SER A 93 -10.11 10.62 1.84
CA SER A 93 -8.67 10.39 1.78
C SER A 93 -8.30 8.97 1.33
N LYS A 94 -9.12 7.97 1.68
CA LYS A 94 -8.91 6.57 1.24
C LYS A 94 -9.26 6.37 -0.23
N VAL A 95 -10.37 6.95 -0.69
CA VAL A 95 -10.77 6.94 -2.10
C VAL A 95 -9.72 7.65 -2.96
N TYR A 96 -9.24 8.80 -2.52
CA TYR A 96 -8.17 9.54 -3.19
C TYR A 96 -6.86 8.74 -3.28
N ARG A 97 -6.40 8.15 -2.16
CA ARG A 97 -5.20 7.30 -2.15
C ARG A 97 -5.33 6.06 -3.03
N ALA A 98 -6.53 5.51 -3.16
CA ALA A 98 -6.79 4.39 -4.06
C ALA A 98 -6.62 4.80 -5.54
N LYS A 99 -7.13 5.99 -5.91
CA LYS A 99 -6.90 6.56 -7.24
C LYS A 99 -5.40 6.76 -7.51
N GLU A 100 -4.66 7.37 -6.58
CA GLU A 100 -3.22 7.60 -6.75
C GLU A 100 -2.44 6.29 -6.93
N ARG A 101 -2.78 5.24 -6.16
CA ARG A 101 -2.10 3.94 -6.29
C ARG A 101 -2.38 3.27 -7.64
N LEU A 102 -3.60 3.37 -8.16
CA LEU A 102 -3.91 2.85 -9.49
C LEU A 102 -3.26 3.70 -10.57
N GLU A 103 -3.25 5.03 -10.45
CA GLU A 103 -2.54 5.92 -11.38
C GLU A 103 -1.06 5.56 -11.52
N GLN A 104 -0.38 5.32 -10.40
CA GLN A 104 1.01 4.85 -10.39
C GLN A 104 1.17 3.54 -11.17
N GLU A 105 0.25 2.59 -11.02
CA GLU A 105 0.27 1.34 -11.77
C GLU A 105 0.15 1.58 -13.29
N PHE A 106 -0.79 2.42 -13.70
CA PHE A 106 -0.99 2.74 -15.12
C PHE A 106 0.24 3.43 -15.71
N GLN A 107 0.86 4.35 -14.96
CA GLN A 107 2.10 5.02 -15.36
C GLN A 107 3.28 4.05 -15.46
N GLU A 108 3.43 3.12 -14.51
CA GLU A 108 4.45 2.06 -14.56
C GLU A 108 4.26 1.13 -15.78
N GLN A 109 3.01 0.91 -16.19
CA GLN A 109 2.66 0.15 -17.40
C GLN A 109 2.75 0.98 -18.70
N GLY A 110 3.05 2.27 -18.61
CA GLY A 110 3.12 3.18 -19.77
C GLY A 110 1.76 3.47 -20.42
N LEU A 111 0.67 3.26 -19.69
CA LEU A 111 -0.69 3.52 -20.16
C LEU A 111 -1.07 5.00 -19.93
N PRO A 112 -1.79 5.64 -20.86
CA PRO A 112 -2.24 7.02 -20.67
C PRO A 112 -3.17 7.14 -19.45
N THR A 113 -2.85 8.07 -18.55
CA THR A 113 -3.68 8.44 -17.39
C THR A 113 -4.39 9.78 -17.60
N ASP A 114 -4.47 10.25 -18.84
CA ASP A 114 -4.97 11.57 -19.19
C ASP A 114 -6.48 11.64 -18.90
N TRP A 115 -6.85 12.33 -17.82
CA TRP A 115 -8.22 12.71 -17.51
C TRP A 115 -8.37 14.21 -17.76
N PRO A 116 -9.45 14.69 -18.39
CA PRO A 116 -9.74 16.12 -18.42
C PRO A 116 -10.09 16.58 -17.00
N GLU A 117 -9.11 17.13 -16.28
CA GLU A 117 -9.34 17.84 -15.02
C GLU A 117 -10.15 19.11 -15.29
N GLY A 118 -11.46 19.06 -15.11
CA GLY A 118 -12.29 20.25 -15.28
C GLY A 118 -13.78 20.01 -15.07
N GLY A 119 -14.23 20.01 -13.82
CA GLY A 119 -15.67 19.90 -13.53
C GLY A 119 -16.18 20.49 -12.23
N GLN A 120 -15.34 20.85 -11.24
CA GLN A 120 -15.86 21.14 -9.88
C GLN A 120 -15.40 22.45 -9.23
N GLN A 121 -14.57 23.28 -9.86
CA GLN A 121 -14.17 24.58 -9.27
C GLN A 121 -15.04 25.80 -9.70
N GLN A 122 -16.09 25.62 -10.50
CA GLN A 122 -16.94 26.74 -10.97
C GLN A 122 -18.26 26.94 -10.22
N GLN A 123 -18.71 26.01 -9.36
CA GLN A 123 -20.01 26.18 -8.66
C GLN A 123 -19.92 27.00 -7.36
N ASP A 124 -18.75 27.08 -6.71
CA ASP A 124 -18.60 27.89 -5.49
C ASP A 124 -18.44 29.40 -5.73
N GLN A 125 -18.07 29.84 -6.95
CA GLN A 125 -17.95 31.27 -7.26
C GLN A 125 -19.26 31.92 -7.74
N GLN A 126 -20.25 31.16 -8.23
CA GLN A 126 -21.53 31.73 -8.69
C GLN A 126 -22.56 31.94 -7.58
N GLN A 127 -22.45 31.24 -6.44
CA GLN A 127 -23.40 31.44 -5.33
C GLN A 127 -23.07 32.65 -4.44
N GLN A 128 -21.83 33.17 -4.46
CA GLN A 128 -21.47 34.37 -3.70
C GLN A 128 -21.85 35.69 -4.39
N GLN A 129 -22.20 35.69 -5.68
CA GLN A 129 -22.62 36.92 -6.39
C GLN A 129 -24.14 37.13 -6.43
N SER A 130 -24.96 36.13 -6.09
CA SER A 130 -26.43 36.24 -6.14
C SER A 130 -27.08 36.59 -4.80
N GLY A 131 -26.31 36.74 -3.71
CA GLY A 131 -26.83 37.02 -2.35
C GLY A 131 -26.66 38.46 -1.87
N GLY A 132 -26.28 39.40 -2.75
CA GLY A 132 -25.99 40.79 -2.39
C GLY A 132 -26.70 41.80 -3.29
N GLN A 133 -28.03 41.83 -3.23
CA GLN A 133 -28.84 43.02 -3.49
C GLN A 133 -29.93 43.09 -2.42
#